data_AF-A0A7W1M1V9-F1
#
_entry.id   AF-A0A7W1M1V9-F1
#
_cell.length_a   1.000
_cell.length_b   1.000
_cell.length_c   1.000
_cell.angle_alpha   90.00
_cell.angle_beta   90.00
_cell.angle_gamma   90.00
#
_symmetry.space_group_name_H-M   'P 1'
#
loop_
_entity.id
_entity.type
_entity.pdbx_description
1 polymer ?
#
loop_
_entity_poly.entity_id
_entity_poly.type
_entity_poly.pdbx_seq_one_letter_code
_entity_poly.pdbx_strand_id
1 'polypeptide(L)'
;MRLDALLLVAAPALLALTGACAPAQASATDVASTRAYLDANYKLLQAAATHATAAEARLREMLIQVRGECPNVAFESPQNQDSKELSNEVIGVMVLNVYHLDLPAARRFMRASARLSWSDARLTHAVRRYVGKLGSLARISIPSVCADVRSWVMSSFQTLAPATTLFDAEFFPVWVGVGELPAALGPFERPDEGATIRRIDAIKSELADREARAVVWWGKITAAIGLN
;
A
#
# COMPACT_ATOMS: atom_id res chain seq x y z
N MET A 1 -70.67 -0.59 15.33
CA MET A 1 -71.23 0.13 16.49
C MET A 1 -70.16 1.07 17.02
N ARG A 2 -70.57 2.33 17.23
CA ARG A 2 -69.80 3.44 17.79
C ARG A 2 -69.21 3.10 19.16
N LEU A 3 -68.08 3.70 19.51
CA LEU A 3 -68.04 4.70 20.59
C LEU A 3 -66.71 5.47 20.59
N ASP A 4 -66.90 6.78 20.58
CA ASP A 4 -65.94 7.85 20.66
C ASP A 4 -65.19 7.88 22.00
N ALA A 5 -63.91 8.27 21.97
CA ALA A 5 -63.23 8.82 23.14
C ALA A 5 -62.14 9.82 22.69
N LEU A 6 -62.55 11.09 22.56
CA LEU A 6 -61.66 12.23 22.56
C LEU A 6 -60.95 12.32 23.93
N LEU A 7 -59.62 12.25 23.91
CA LEU A 7 -58.76 12.59 25.05
C LEU A 7 -57.84 13.73 24.63
N LEU A 8 -58.25 14.96 24.97
CA LEU A 8 -57.38 16.13 24.96
C LEU A 8 -56.41 15.99 26.14
N VAL A 9 -55.12 15.76 25.84
CA VAL A 9 -54.03 15.87 26.81
C VAL A 9 -53.22 17.11 26.45
N ALA A 10 -53.25 18.12 27.32
CA ALA A 10 -52.43 19.31 27.23
C ALA A 10 -50.96 18.92 27.51
N ALA A 11 -50.12 18.99 26.48
CA ALA A 11 -48.68 18.73 26.59
C ALA A 11 -47.96 20.00 27.10
N PRO A 12 -47.17 19.92 28.19
CA PRO A 12 -46.29 21.01 28.58
C PRO A 12 -45.16 21.16 27.56
N ALA A 13 -45.01 22.36 27.01
CA ALA A 13 -43.89 22.73 26.15
C ALA A 13 -42.59 22.75 26.96
N LEU A 14 -41.93 21.59 27.07
CA LEU A 14 -40.53 21.52 27.45
C LEU A 14 -39.71 22.15 26.31
N LEU A 15 -39.24 23.38 26.52
CA LEU A 15 -38.12 23.96 25.78
C LEU A 15 -36.89 23.07 26.02
N ALA A 16 -36.74 22.05 25.19
CA ALA A 16 -35.49 21.33 25.04
C ALA A 16 -34.46 22.33 24.54
N LEU A 17 -33.56 22.75 25.43
CA LEU A 17 -32.27 23.33 25.07
C LEU A 17 -31.50 22.24 24.30
N THR A 18 -31.83 22.06 23.02
CA THR A 18 -30.98 21.34 22.08
C THR A 18 -29.78 22.24 21.85
N GLY A 19 -28.84 22.22 22.80
CA GLY A 19 -27.49 22.70 22.61
C GLY A 19 -26.93 21.91 21.45
N ALA A 20 -27.10 22.43 20.24
CA ALA A 20 -26.46 21.91 19.06
C ALA A 20 -24.97 21.92 19.37
N CYS A 21 -24.38 20.75 19.55
CA CYS A 21 -22.93 20.61 19.54
C CYS A 21 -22.50 21.23 18.20
N ALA A 22 -21.99 22.46 18.26
CA ALA A 22 -21.34 23.05 17.12
C ALA A 22 -20.26 22.04 16.70
N PRO A 23 -20.22 21.63 15.42
CA PRO A 23 -19.20 20.71 14.97
C PRO A 23 -17.85 21.29 15.40
N ALA A 24 -17.10 20.51 16.18
CA ALA A 24 -15.80 20.93 16.67
C ALA A 24 -14.96 21.30 15.44
N GLN A 25 -14.75 22.60 15.25
CA GLN A 25 -14.00 23.10 14.10
C GLN A 25 -12.59 22.53 14.20
N ALA A 26 -12.10 21.97 13.10
CA ALA A 26 -10.72 21.49 13.01
C ALA A 26 -9.77 22.60 13.47
N SER A 27 -8.81 22.24 14.34
CA SER A 27 -7.83 23.21 14.80
C SER A 27 -6.97 23.68 13.62
N ALA A 28 -6.39 24.88 13.72
CA ALA A 28 -5.46 25.38 12.70
C ALA A 28 -4.28 24.41 12.47
N THR A 29 -3.84 23.71 13.52
CA THR A 29 -2.78 22.70 13.47
C THR A 29 -3.20 21.45 12.69
N ASP A 30 -4.44 20.98 12.84
CA ASP A 30 -4.96 19.82 12.10
C ASP A 30 -5.01 20.11 10.61
N VAL A 31 -5.57 21.27 10.25
CA VAL A 31 -5.63 21.75 8.87
C VAL A 31 -4.24 21.84 8.25
N ALA A 32 -3.27 22.44 8.96
CA ALA A 32 -1.91 22.58 8.48
C ALA A 32 -1.23 21.21 8.29
N SER A 33 -1.45 20.27 9.21
CA SER A 33 -0.90 18.90 9.12
C SER A 33 -1.52 18.12 7.97
N THR A 34 -2.84 18.21 7.77
CA THR A 34 -3.54 17.60 6.64
C THR A 34 -3.02 18.13 5.31
N ARG A 35 -2.88 19.45 5.17
CA ARG A 35 -2.30 20.07 3.97
C ARG A 35 -0.89 19.59 3.68
N ALA A 36 -0.03 19.56 4.69
CA ALA A 36 1.35 19.10 4.56
C ALA A 36 1.41 17.62 4.16
N TYR A 37 0.54 16.78 4.72
CA TYR A 37 0.41 15.38 4.34
C TYR A 37 -0.04 15.22 2.89
N LEU A 38 -1.09 15.92 2.46
CA LEU A 38 -1.61 15.87 1.10
C LEU A 38 -0.56 16.31 0.06
N ASP A 39 0.16 17.40 0.32
CA ASP A 39 1.24 17.87 -0.57
C ASP A 39 2.39 16.84 -0.66
N ALA A 40 2.82 16.29 0.47
CA ALA A 40 3.86 15.25 0.49
C ALA A 40 3.40 13.98 -0.25
N ASN A 41 2.15 13.57 -0.05
CA ASN A 41 1.56 12.38 -0.67
C ASN A 41 1.42 12.56 -2.19
N TYR A 42 0.96 13.73 -2.63
CA TYR A 42 0.88 14.08 -4.05
C TYR A 42 2.26 13.99 -4.73
N LYS A 43 3.30 14.54 -4.10
CA LYS A 43 4.68 14.48 -4.62
C LYS A 43 5.23 13.06 -4.69
N LEU A 44 4.90 12.21 -3.72
CA LEU A 44 5.28 10.79 -3.74
C LEU A 44 4.62 10.07 -4.92
N LEU A 45 3.31 10.23 -5.07
CA LEU A 45 2.54 9.63 -6.15
C LEU A 45 2.96 10.13 -7.53
N GLN A 46 3.25 11.43 -7.65
CA GLN A 46 3.76 12.01 -8.89
C GLN A 46 5.10 11.37 -9.27
N ALA A 47 6.02 11.20 -8.33
CA ALA A 47 7.30 10.54 -8.60
C ALA A 47 7.10 9.10 -9.10
N ALA A 48 6.27 8.31 -8.42
CA ALA A 48 5.93 6.95 -8.84
C ALA A 48 5.34 6.92 -10.27
N ALA A 49 4.40 7.82 -10.57
CA ALA A 49 3.82 7.94 -11.90
C ALA A 49 4.87 8.29 -12.97
N THR A 50 5.81 9.20 -12.68
CA THR A 50 6.88 9.55 -13.62
C THR A 50 7.87 8.41 -13.87
N HIS A 51 8.01 7.47 -12.93
CA HIS A 51 8.89 6.30 -13.09
C HIS A 51 8.20 5.09 -13.72
N ALA A 52 6.93 5.18 -14.11
CA ALA A 52 6.17 4.03 -14.62
C ALA A 52 6.85 3.29 -15.79
N THR A 53 7.43 4.03 -16.75
CA THR A 53 8.17 3.41 -17.87
C THR A 53 9.46 2.71 -17.39
N ALA A 54 10.17 3.31 -16.43
CA ALA A 54 11.37 2.71 -15.85
C ALA A 54 11.02 1.45 -15.03
N ALA A 55 9.89 1.44 -14.34
CA ALA A 55 9.37 0.27 -13.64
C ALA A 55 9.11 -0.90 -14.60
N GLU A 56 8.44 -0.66 -15.73
CA GLU A 56 8.23 -1.70 -16.75
C GLU A 56 9.55 -2.21 -17.35
N ALA A 57 10.52 -1.33 -17.58
CA ALA A 57 11.85 -1.73 -18.04
C ALA A 57 12.55 -2.63 -17.01
N ARG A 58 12.46 -2.29 -15.72
CA ARG A 58 13.04 -3.08 -14.62
C ARG A 58 12.47 -4.49 -14.53
N LEU A 59 11.15 -4.64 -14.72
CA LEU A 59 10.52 -5.97 -14.75
C LEU A 59 10.93 -6.78 -15.98
N ARG A 60 11.15 -6.12 -17.12
CA ARG A 60 11.70 -6.77 -18.32
C ARG A 60 13.13 -7.23 -18.12
N GLU A 61 13.98 -6.39 -17.52
CA GLU A 61 15.35 -6.75 -17.15
C GLU A 61 15.38 -7.96 -16.21
N MET A 62 14.52 -7.97 -15.19
CA MET A 62 14.38 -9.11 -14.28
C MET A 62 14.02 -10.40 -15.03
N LEU A 63 13.07 -10.35 -15.99
CA LEU A 63 12.74 -11.51 -16.82
C LEU A 63 13.94 -12.00 -17.66
N ILE A 64 14.71 -11.08 -18.24
CA ILE A 64 15.92 -11.42 -19.01
C ILE A 64 16.94 -12.09 -18.10
N GLN A 65 17.15 -11.54 -16.90
CA GLN A 65 18.06 -12.09 -15.91
C GLN A 65 17.65 -13.51 -15.50
N VAL A 66 16.38 -13.73 -15.13
CA VAL A 66 15.86 -15.04 -14.75
C VAL A 66 16.04 -16.08 -15.86
N ARG A 67 15.77 -15.70 -17.12
CA ARG A 67 15.99 -16.59 -18.28
C ARG A 67 17.45 -16.94 -18.50
N GLY A 68 18.38 -16.06 -18.11
CA GLY A 68 19.82 -16.31 -18.20
C GLY A 68 20.36 -17.12 -17.03
N GLU A 69 19.86 -16.89 -15.82
CA GLU A 69 20.40 -17.47 -14.59
C GLU A 69 19.77 -18.80 -14.19
N CYS A 70 18.45 -18.98 -14.37
CA CYS A 70 17.75 -20.18 -13.91
C CYS A 70 16.56 -20.60 -14.79
N PRO A 71 16.75 -20.77 -16.11
CA PRO A 71 15.66 -21.15 -17.00
C PRO A 71 15.11 -22.55 -16.66
N ASN A 72 13.80 -22.65 -16.44
CA ASN A 72 13.04 -23.88 -16.16
C ASN A 72 13.59 -24.73 -15.01
N VAL A 73 14.36 -24.15 -14.10
CA VAL A 73 15.02 -24.88 -13.01
C VAL A 73 14.03 -25.61 -12.10
N ALA A 74 12.79 -25.12 -12.00
CA ALA A 74 11.72 -25.67 -11.17
C ALA A 74 10.62 -26.38 -11.99
N PHE A 75 10.84 -26.74 -13.25
CA PHE A 75 9.78 -27.26 -14.15
C PHE A 75 8.99 -28.46 -13.59
N GLU A 76 9.61 -29.30 -12.74
CA GLU A 76 8.96 -30.46 -12.11
C GLU A 76 8.52 -30.18 -10.66
N SER A 77 8.47 -28.91 -10.27
CA SER A 77 8.15 -28.53 -8.90
C SER A 77 6.72 -28.89 -8.50
N PRO A 78 6.50 -29.34 -7.25
CA PRO A 78 5.17 -29.58 -6.74
C PRO A 78 4.41 -28.25 -6.56
N GLN A 79 3.11 -28.24 -6.89
CA GLN A 79 2.23 -27.09 -6.67
C GLN A 79 1.67 -27.10 -5.23
N ASN A 80 2.54 -26.83 -4.25
CA ASN A 80 2.24 -26.93 -2.82
C ASN A 80 2.45 -25.57 -2.10
N GLN A 81 2.64 -25.60 -0.78
CA GLN A 81 2.89 -24.37 -0.02
C GLN A 81 4.25 -23.75 -0.35
N ASP A 82 5.28 -24.57 -0.55
CA ASP A 82 6.63 -24.09 -0.84
C ASP A 82 6.70 -23.35 -2.19
N SER A 83 6.00 -23.87 -3.23
CA SER A 83 5.92 -23.17 -4.52
C SER A 83 5.18 -21.84 -4.43
N LYS A 84 4.22 -21.71 -3.51
CA LYS A 84 3.53 -20.43 -3.23
C LYS A 84 4.46 -19.44 -2.56
N GLU A 85 5.28 -19.88 -1.61
CA GLU A 85 6.27 -19.01 -0.94
C GLU A 85 7.35 -18.53 -1.92
N LEU A 86 7.84 -19.38 -2.83
CA LEU A 86 8.73 -18.91 -3.91
C LEU A 86 8.03 -17.95 -4.89
N SER A 87 6.75 -18.20 -5.20
CA SER A 87 5.96 -17.27 -6.03
C SER A 87 5.72 -15.92 -5.35
N ASN A 88 5.56 -15.94 -4.03
CA ASN A 88 5.47 -14.76 -3.17
C ASN A 88 6.80 -13.99 -3.13
N GLU A 89 7.92 -14.70 -3.03
CA GLU A 89 9.25 -14.11 -3.13
C GLU A 89 9.43 -13.37 -4.47
N VAL A 90 9.00 -13.97 -5.59
CA VAL A 90 9.00 -13.32 -6.90
C VAL A 90 8.19 -12.02 -6.89
N ILE A 91 6.99 -12.02 -6.28
CA ILE A 91 6.17 -10.81 -6.13
C ILE A 91 6.93 -9.75 -5.33
N GLY A 92 7.51 -10.11 -4.20
CA GLY A 92 8.25 -9.16 -3.37
C GLY A 92 9.49 -8.60 -4.06
N VAL A 93 10.25 -9.43 -4.79
CA VAL A 93 11.40 -8.99 -5.59
C VAL A 93 10.97 -8.03 -6.71
N MET A 94 9.86 -8.30 -7.40
CA MET A 94 9.31 -7.38 -8.39
C MET A 94 8.93 -6.03 -7.78
N VAL A 95 8.20 -6.05 -6.65
CA VAL A 95 7.77 -4.84 -5.94
C VAL A 95 8.98 -4.03 -5.46
N LEU A 96 9.97 -4.65 -4.83
CA LEU A 96 11.15 -3.95 -4.31
C LEU A 96 12.03 -3.37 -5.43
N ASN A 97 12.17 -4.08 -6.55
CA ASN A 97 12.90 -3.57 -7.72
C ASN A 97 12.29 -2.29 -8.27
N VAL A 98 10.95 -2.19 -8.30
CA VAL A 98 10.23 -0.98 -8.73
C VAL A 98 10.29 0.09 -7.64
N TYR A 99 10.00 -0.26 -6.38
CA TYR A 99 10.00 0.67 -5.25
C TYR A 99 11.35 1.40 -5.07
N HIS A 100 12.47 0.73 -5.37
CA HIS A 100 13.79 1.36 -5.30
C HIS A 100 13.99 2.54 -6.26
N LEU A 101 13.23 2.62 -7.35
CA LEU A 101 13.21 3.81 -8.23
C LEU A 101 12.66 5.04 -7.48
N ASP A 102 11.71 4.83 -6.58
CA ASP A 102 11.00 5.87 -5.84
C ASP A 102 11.63 6.19 -4.47
N LEU A 103 12.69 5.46 -4.08
CA LEU A 103 13.27 5.56 -2.74
C LEU A 103 13.64 7.01 -2.33
N PRO A 104 14.19 7.88 -3.21
CA PRO A 104 14.39 9.29 -2.87
C PRO A 104 13.09 10.03 -2.54
N ALA A 105 12.01 9.78 -3.29
CA ALA A 105 10.70 10.39 -3.05
C ALA A 105 10.04 9.83 -1.79
N ALA A 106 10.07 8.52 -1.60
CA ALA A 106 9.58 7.86 -0.38
C ALA A 106 10.29 8.42 0.87
N ARG A 107 11.62 8.60 0.83
CA ARG A 107 12.37 9.21 1.94
C ARG A 107 11.96 10.65 2.24
N ARG A 108 11.63 11.44 1.21
CA ARG A 108 11.11 12.81 1.40
C ARG A 108 9.73 12.78 2.05
N PHE A 109 8.83 11.94 1.57
CA PHE A 109 7.51 11.73 2.15
C PHE A 109 7.61 11.31 3.62
N MET A 110 8.40 10.27 3.93
CA MET A 110 8.59 9.79 5.31
C MET A 110 9.06 10.90 6.24
N ARG A 111 10.05 11.73 5.82
CA ARG A 111 10.53 12.85 6.65
C ARG A 111 9.47 13.94 6.86
N ALA A 112 8.72 14.28 5.81
CA ALA A 112 7.65 15.28 5.88
C ALA A 112 6.52 14.80 6.82
N SER A 113 6.13 13.53 6.69
CA SER A 113 4.97 12.96 7.39
C SER A 113 5.27 12.51 8.82
N ALA A 114 6.51 12.11 9.15
CA ALA A 114 6.86 11.57 10.47
C ALA A 114 6.62 12.53 11.64
N ARG A 115 6.67 13.84 11.37
CA ARG A 115 6.53 14.90 12.39
C ARG A 115 5.12 15.48 12.48
N LEU A 116 4.22 15.08 11.58
CA LEU A 116 2.84 15.56 11.57
C LEU A 116 2.06 14.93 12.72
N SER A 117 1.08 15.68 13.22
CA SER A 117 0.20 15.25 14.30
C SER A 117 -1.15 15.93 14.17
N TRP A 118 -2.18 15.20 14.54
CA TRP A 118 -3.56 15.65 14.57
C TRP A 118 -4.13 15.50 15.98
N SER A 119 -5.15 16.30 16.29
CA SER A 119 -5.97 16.17 17.48
C SER A 119 -6.63 14.79 17.57
N ASP A 120 -6.91 14.14 16.44
CA ASP A 120 -7.22 12.72 16.38
C ASP A 120 -5.93 11.86 16.46
N ALA A 121 -5.72 11.26 17.63
CA ALA A 121 -4.61 10.36 17.87
C ALA A 121 -4.64 9.12 16.95
N ARG A 122 -5.82 8.63 16.54
CA ARG A 122 -5.95 7.48 15.64
C ARG A 122 -5.39 7.81 14.26
N LEU A 123 -5.70 8.99 13.73
CA LEU A 123 -5.12 9.48 12.48
C LEU A 123 -3.60 9.63 12.59
N THR A 124 -3.11 10.23 13.68
CA THR A 124 -1.66 10.35 13.93
C THR A 124 -0.96 8.98 13.93
N HIS A 125 -1.55 7.98 14.60
CA HIS A 125 -1.02 6.63 14.62
C HIS A 125 -1.09 5.94 13.26
N ALA A 126 -2.17 6.12 12.50
CA ALA A 126 -2.32 5.56 11.15
C ALA A 126 -1.21 6.08 10.21
N VAL A 127 -1.00 7.40 10.16
CA VAL A 127 0.04 8.02 9.34
C VAL A 127 1.44 7.54 9.76
N ARG A 128 1.73 7.50 11.07
CA ARG A 128 3.03 7.02 11.57
C ARG A 128 3.26 5.54 11.25
N ARG A 129 2.22 4.70 11.35
CA ARG A 129 2.30 3.29 10.98
C ARG A 129 2.61 3.12 9.50
N TYR A 130 1.92 3.86 8.62
CA TYR A 130 2.19 3.84 7.19
C TYR A 130 3.63 4.29 6.87
N VAL A 131 4.10 5.39 7.47
CA VAL A 131 5.51 5.85 7.36
C VAL A 131 6.49 4.76 7.85
N GLY A 132 6.18 4.08 8.95
CA GLY A 132 6.99 2.98 9.47
C GLY A 132 7.06 1.77 8.52
N LYS A 133 5.95 1.44 7.85
CA LYS A 133 5.92 0.38 6.83
C LYS A 133 6.78 0.73 5.60
N LEU A 134 6.66 1.96 5.08
CA LEU A 134 7.53 2.44 3.99
C LEU A 134 9.01 2.43 4.38
N GLY A 135 9.32 2.79 5.62
CA GLY A 135 10.68 2.75 6.16
C GLY A 135 11.22 1.34 6.30
N SER A 136 10.34 0.35 6.54
CA SER A 136 10.70 -1.06 6.59
C SER A 136 10.94 -1.61 5.19
N LEU A 137 10.01 -1.37 4.24
CA LEU A 137 10.18 -1.71 2.82
C LEU A 137 11.51 -1.17 2.25
N ALA A 138 11.88 0.06 2.60
CA ALA A 138 13.12 0.71 2.17
C ALA A 138 14.42 0.06 2.67
N ARG A 139 14.33 -0.89 3.62
CA ARG A 139 15.49 -1.59 4.20
C ARG A 139 15.53 -3.07 3.83
N ILE A 140 14.45 -3.63 3.29
CA ILE A 140 14.43 -5.03 2.89
C ILE A 140 15.42 -5.22 1.74
N SER A 141 16.30 -6.21 1.89
CA SER A 141 17.22 -6.59 0.83
C SER A 141 16.48 -7.43 -0.21
N ILE A 142 16.81 -7.25 -1.49
CA ILE A 142 16.22 -8.04 -2.57
C ILE A 142 16.93 -9.41 -2.62
N PRO A 143 16.23 -10.55 -2.37
CA PRO A 143 16.83 -11.88 -2.42
C PRO A 143 17.15 -12.32 -3.86
N SER A 144 17.87 -13.44 -3.98
CA SER A 144 18.20 -14.05 -5.27
C SER A 144 17.28 -15.24 -5.53
N VAL A 145 16.13 -14.96 -6.14
CA VAL A 145 15.13 -16.00 -6.50
C VAL A 145 15.78 -17.20 -7.20
N CYS A 146 16.68 -16.98 -8.15
CA CYS A 146 17.35 -18.08 -8.85
C CYS A 146 18.24 -18.94 -7.94
N ALA A 147 18.89 -18.36 -6.92
CA ALA A 147 19.66 -19.12 -5.95
C ALA A 147 18.74 -19.92 -5.01
N ASP A 148 17.66 -19.30 -4.55
CA ASP A 148 16.71 -19.91 -3.62
C ASP A 148 15.95 -21.07 -4.27
N VAL A 149 15.51 -20.91 -5.53
CA VAL A 149 14.88 -22.00 -6.30
C VAL A 149 15.86 -23.14 -6.56
N ARG A 150 17.14 -22.87 -6.89
CA ARG A 150 18.16 -23.92 -7.04
C ARG A 150 18.35 -24.70 -5.74
N SER A 151 18.39 -24.02 -4.60
CA SER A 151 18.49 -24.66 -3.29
C SER A 151 17.30 -25.60 -3.02
N TRP A 152 16.09 -25.18 -3.38
CA TRP A 152 14.89 -26.01 -3.25
C TRP A 152 14.92 -27.24 -4.17
N VAL A 153 15.41 -27.09 -5.41
CA VAL A 153 15.60 -28.22 -6.33
C VAL A 153 16.67 -29.19 -5.81
N MET A 154 17.77 -28.69 -5.26
CA MET A 154 18.83 -29.52 -4.67
C MET A 154 18.34 -30.34 -3.47
N SER A 155 17.33 -29.86 -2.74
CA SER A 155 16.66 -30.63 -1.69
C SER A 155 15.59 -31.58 -2.22
N SER A 156 15.49 -31.79 -3.54
CA SER A 156 14.41 -32.54 -4.18
C SER A 156 13.02 -32.01 -3.79
N PHE A 157 12.90 -30.68 -3.72
CA PHE A 157 11.70 -29.95 -3.33
C PHE A 157 11.22 -30.19 -1.89
N GLN A 158 12.10 -30.65 -0.99
CA GLN A 158 11.74 -30.98 0.40
C GLN A 158 11.91 -29.81 1.36
N THR A 159 12.77 -28.85 1.05
CA THR A 159 13.13 -27.77 1.98
C THR A 159 13.45 -26.48 1.23
N LEU A 160 12.69 -25.42 1.53
CA LEU A 160 12.97 -24.07 1.05
C LEU A 160 14.25 -23.49 1.65
N ALA A 161 14.85 -22.55 0.93
CA ALA A 161 15.90 -21.74 1.49
C ALA A 161 15.36 -20.93 2.67
N PRO A 162 16.06 -20.85 3.82
CA PRO A 162 15.65 -19.98 4.94
C PRO A 162 15.47 -18.52 4.51
N ALA A 163 16.24 -18.08 3.51
CA ALA A 163 16.14 -16.74 2.93
C ALA A 163 14.75 -16.44 2.36
N THR A 164 14.12 -17.36 1.63
CA THR A 164 12.74 -17.23 1.12
C THR A 164 11.74 -17.01 2.26
N THR A 165 11.76 -17.89 3.27
CA THR A 165 10.81 -17.80 4.39
C THR A 165 10.98 -16.53 5.23
N LEU A 166 12.23 -16.10 5.45
CA LEU A 166 12.55 -14.87 6.16
C LEU A 166 12.10 -13.65 5.35
N PHE A 167 12.37 -13.65 4.05
CA PHE A 167 11.95 -12.58 3.16
C PHE A 167 10.43 -12.40 3.17
N ASP A 168 9.66 -13.47 3.02
CA ASP A 168 8.20 -13.42 3.07
C ASP A 168 7.68 -12.87 4.41
N ALA A 169 8.27 -13.35 5.52
CA ALA A 169 7.93 -12.88 6.86
C ALA A 169 8.25 -11.40 7.08
N GLU A 170 9.26 -10.85 6.42
CA GLU A 170 9.61 -9.43 6.47
C GLU A 170 8.77 -8.58 5.51
N PHE A 171 8.52 -9.05 4.28
CA PHE A 171 7.90 -8.29 3.20
C PHE A 171 6.38 -8.13 3.37
N PHE A 172 5.62 -9.22 3.52
CA PHE A 172 4.16 -9.17 3.47
C PHE A 172 3.51 -8.31 4.57
N PRO A 173 3.99 -8.29 5.83
CA PRO A 173 3.41 -7.42 6.86
C PRO A 173 3.52 -5.92 6.57
N VAL A 174 4.51 -5.53 5.75
CA VAL A 174 4.80 -4.14 5.41
C VAL A 174 4.48 -3.79 3.96
N TRP A 175 4.03 -4.75 3.15
CA TRP A 175 3.56 -4.50 1.78
C TRP A 175 2.33 -3.59 1.81
N VAL A 176 2.51 -2.36 1.33
CA VAL A 176 1.49 -1.32 1.24
C VAL A 176 1.55 -0.65 -0.11
N GLY A 177 0.39 -0.25 -0.61
CA GLY A 177 0.31 0.58 -1.81
C GLY A 177 0.92 1.96 -1.59
N VAL A 178 1.44 2.55 -2.65
CA VAL A 178 1.96 3.92 -2.61
C VAL A 178 0.80 4.93 -2.48
N GLY A 179 1.02 5.95 -1.66
CA GLY A 179 0.13 7.10 -1.56
C GLY A 179 -1.12 6.92 -0.71
N GLU A 180 -1.05 6.21 0.42
CA GLU A 180 -2.21 5.98 1.32
C GLU A 180 -2.87 7.32 1.76
N LEU A 181 -4.19 7.39 1.66
CA LEU A 181 -5.01 8.50 2.17
C LEU A 181 -5.98 7.93 3.22
N PRO A 182 -5.68 8.05 4.52
CA PRO A 182 -6.60 7.61 5.56
C PRO A 182 -7.92 8.38 5.48
N ALA A 183 -9.06 7.68 5.47
CA ALA A 183 -10.39 8.30 5.43
C ALA A 183 -10.64 9.29 6.60
N ALA A 184 -9.91 9.10 7.72
CA ALA A 184 -9.93 10.00 8.88
C ALA A 184 -9.35 11.40 8.60
N LEU A 185 -8.75 11.65 7.43
CA LEU A 185 -8.36 13.00 7.01
C LEU A 185 -9.55 13.89 6.67
N GLY A 186 -10.67 13.33 6.20
CA GLY A 186 -11.83 14.06 5.68
C GLY A 186 -12.32 15.22 6.56
N PRO A 187 -12.49 15.03 7.89
CA PRO A 187 -12.90 16.12 8.80
C PRO A 187 -11.93 17.30 8.89
N PHE A 188 -10.68 17.14 8.46
CA PHE A 188 -9.60 18.14 8.54
C PHE A 188 -9.23 18.74 7.17
N GLU A 189 -9.87 18.29 6.10
CA GLU A 189 -9.67 18.80 4.74
C GLU A 189 -10.35 20.15 4.55
N ARG A 190 -9.74 21.01 3.73
CA ARG A 190 -10.36 22.28 3.32
C ARG A 190 -10.96 22.22 1.92
N PRO A 191 -11.99 23.03 1.63
CA PRO A 191 -12.56 23.10 0.28
C PRO A 191 -11.53 23.41 -0.82
N ASP A 192 -10.50 24.22 -0.52
CA ASP A 192 -9.44 24.56 -1.48
C ASP A 192 -8.48 23.39 -1.81
N GLU A 193 -8.50 22.32 -1.02
CA GLU A 193 -7.65 21.12 -1.22
C GLU A 193 -8.28 20.09 -2.17
N GLY A 194 -9.56 20.25 -2.52
CA GLY A 194 -10.30 19.28 -3.34
C GLY A 194 -9.69 19.03 -4.73
N ALA A 195 -9.00 20.02 -5.32
CA ALA A 195 -8.29 19.81 -6.58
C ALA A 195 -7.07 18.89 -6.42
N THR A 196 -6.33 19.01 -5.32
CA THR A 196 -5.18 18.15 -5.02
C THR A 196 -5.64 16.73 -4.72
N ILE A 197 -6.70 16.55 -3.94
CA ILE A 197 -7.28 15.24 -3.62
C ILE A 197 -7.69 14.50 -4.90
N ARG A 198 -8.44 15.14 -5.80
CA ARG A 198 -8.82 14.53 -7.09
C ARG A 198 -7.62 14.12 -7.94
N ARG A 199 -6.53 14.89 -7.91
CA ARG A 199 -5.29 14.54 -8.63
C ARG A 199 -4.59 13.34 -7.99
N ILE A 200 -4.57 13.27 -6.66
CA ILE A 200 -4.06 12.10 -5.93
C ILE A 200 -4.85 10.86 -6.35
N ASP A 201 -6.18 10.91 -6.32
CA ASP A 201 -7.03 9.78 -6.67
C ASP A 201 -6.85 9.34 -8.13
N ALA A 202 -6.74 10.28 -9.06
CA ALA A 202 -6.47 9.98 -10.47
C ALA A 202 -5.13 9.25 -10.65
N ILE A 203 -4.06 9.73 -10.01
CA ILE A 203 -2.74 9.08 -10.08
C ILE A 203 -2.78 7.69 -9.42
N LYS A 204 -3.46 7.53 -8.29
CA LYS A 204 -3.62 6.23 -7.63
C LYS A 204 -4.35 5.24 -8.52
N SER A 205 -5.42 5.67 -9.19
CA SER A 205 -6.14 4.82 -10.15
C SER A 205 -5.23 4.39 -11.31
N GLU A 206 -4.45 5.33 -11.86
CA GLU A 206 -3.52 5.01 -12.94
C GLU A 206 -2.43 4.02 -12.49
N LEU A 207 -1.88 4.20 -11.30
CA LEU A 207 -0.89 3.29 -10.71
C LEU A 207 -1.49 1.92 -10.44
N ALA A 208 -2.71 1.83 -9.92
CA ALA A 208 -3.41 0.57 -9.71
C ALA A 208 -3.64 -0.20 -11.04
N ASP A 209 -4.03 0.51 -12.11
CA ASP A 209 -4.15 -0.10 -13.43
C ASP A 209 -2.80 -0.62 -13.98
N ARG A 210 -1.71 0.07 -13.67
CA ARG A 210 -0.33 -0.36 -14.02
C ARG A 210 0.09 -1.58 -13.21
N GLU A 211 -0.17 -1.60 -11.91
CA GLU A 211 0.07 -2.76 -11.04
C GLU A 211 -0.71 -3.99 -11.54
N ALA A 212 -1.97 -3.83 -11.94
CA ALA A 212 -2.76 -4.91 -12.52
C ALA A 212 -2.11 -5.48 -13.80
N ARG A 213 -1.54 -4.62 -14.66
CA ARG A 213 -0.77 -5.08 -15.84
C ARG A 213 0.56 -5.73 -15.47
N ALA A 214 1.14 -5.38 -14.32
CA ALA A 214 2.39 -5.99 -13.85
C ALA A 214 2.24 -7.48 -13.51
N VAL A 215 1.03 -7.96 -13.25
CA VAL A 215 0.72 -9.40 -13.09
C VAL A 215 1.15 -10.22 -14.32
N VAL A 216 1.13 -9.62 -15.53
CA VAL A 216 1.63 -10.28 -16.75
C VAL A 216 3.14 -10.53 -16.66
N TRP A 217 3.90 -9.64 -16.04
CA TRP A 217 5.33 -9.84 -15.82
C TRP A 217 5.59 -10.93 -14.78
N TRP A 218 4.80 -10.97 -13.70
CA TRP A 218 4.87 -12.05 -12.72
C TRP A 218 4.69 -13.40 -13.40
N GLY A 219 3.63 -13.58 -14.18
CA GLY A 219 3.38 -14.84 -14.90
C GLY A 219 4.49 -15.22 -15.88
N LYS A 220 5.11 -14.24 -16.56
CA LYS A 220 6.26 -14.51 -17.44
C LYS A 220 7.51 -14.93 -16.68
N ILE A 221 7.74 -14.33 -15.50
CA ILE A 221 8.91 -14.62 -14.67
C ILE A 221 8.75 -16.00 -14.02
N THR A 222 7.60 -16.29 -13.40
CA THR A 222 7.35 -17.62 -12.82
C THR A 222 7.38 -18.71 -13.88
N ALA A 223 6.81 -18.46 -15.07
CA ALA A 223 6.93 -19.36 -16.22
C ALA A 223 8.37 -19.60 -16.69
N ALA A 224 9.23 -18.57 -16.64
CA ALA A 224 10.63 -18.72 -17.01
C ALA A 224 11.43 -19.56 -15.99
N ILE A 225 10.99 -19.60 -14.72
CA ILE A 225 11.59 -20.42 -13.66
C ILE A 225 11.03 -21.86 -13.69
N GLY A 226 9.77 -22.03 -14.09
CA GLY A 226 9.02 -23.29 -13.99
C GLY A 226 8.14 -23.40 -12.74
N LEU A 227 7.72 -22.28 -12.14
CA LEU A 227 6.90 -22.23 -10.91
C LEU A 227 5.38 -22.15 -11.20
N ASN A 228 4.89 -22.81 -12.23
CA ASN A 228 3.56 -22.57 -12.81
C ASN A 228 2.78 -23.85 -13.10
#